data_AF-A0A6C0JL62-F1
#
_entry.id   AF-A0A6C0JL62-F1
#
_cell.length_a   1.000
_cell.length_b   1.000
_cell.length_c   1.000
_cell.angle_alpha   90.00
_cell.angle_beta   90.00
_cell.angle_gamma   90.00
#
_symmetry.space_group_name_H-M   'P 1'
#
loop_
_entity.id
_entity.type
_entity.pdbx_description
1 polymer ?
#
loop_
_entity_poly.entity_id
_entity_poly.type
_entity_poly.pdbx_seq_one_letter_code
_entity_poly.pdbx_strand_id
1 'polypeptide(L)'
;MQNQELQNTIIYAIGSQTSNPSPIINKPFLEQHFTELLQYPIPKEAQRYPKPSRPVDNSYIWQSPTQIHDIIYANLISLVPNIDIGYQMEMDPEQLKIWIEQTKEYGENLNKDFQNKCNKKLQKILRIEEQKQKCQVLNMDYFNQLPEDIIKHIHKYLTPEINIKLMKARYPNLYANLMKLRVPQIKNLTESIRKNFYSQIMQQLYKNNRARCLPKGFYMRFGFHNKQYSIDTIYKLLGSFENAVAHTPGDYMYFQKKSLQIIKTLIYVAKTKKVLEKPYAPELEKIVPASESNKKSTKNKKTTKKEKTTKKEREN
;
A
#
# COMPACT_ATOMS: atom_id res chain seq x y z
N MET A 1 -16.32 19.54 -29.99
CA MET A 1 -15.71 18.19 -30.08
C MET A 1 -14.81 17.84 -28.89
N GLN A 2 -14.04 18.75 -28.31
CA GLN A 2 -13.12 18.46 -27.17
C GLN A 2 -13.80 18.00 -25.86
N ASN A 3 -15.09 18.30 -25.64
CA ASN A 3 -15.80 17.91 -24.41
C ASN A 3 -16.24 16.43 -24.38
N GLN A 4 -16.41 15.79 -25.55
CA GLN A 4 -16.80 14.37 -25.63
C GLN A 4 -15.60 13.43 -25.42
N GLU A 5 -14.40 13.81 -25.87
CA GLU A 5 -13.17 13.03 -25.62
C GLU A 5 -12.76 13.05 -24.15
N LEU A 6 -12.97 14.18 -23.45
CA LEU A 6 -12.77 14.30 -22.01
C LEU A 6 -13.75 13.43 -21.21
N GLN A 7 -15.03 13.40 -21.61
CA GLN A 7 -16.03 12.53 -20.99
C GLN A 7 -15.72 11.05 -21.24
N ASN A 8 -15.32 10.67 -22.46
CA ASN A 8 -14.94 9.30 -22.76
C ASN A 8 -13.69 8.87 -21.96
N THR A 9 -12.67 9.73 -21.84
CA THR A 9 -11.45 9.41 -21.08
C THR A 9 -11.72 9.26 -19.57
N ILE A 10 -12.63 10.08 -19.02
CA ILE A 10 -13.04 10.01 -17.61
C ILE A 10 -13.92 8.78 -17.36
N ILE A 11 -14.84 8.43 -18.27
CA ILE A 11 -15.68 7.23 -18.19
C ILE A 11 -14.82 5.94 -18.28
N TYR A 12 -13.76 5.94 -19.08
CA TYR A 12 -12.82 4.80 -19.15
C TYR A 12 -11.83 4.72 -17.98
N ALA A 13 -11.56 5.83 -17.27
CA ALA A 13 -10.74 5.85 -16.05
C ALA A 13 -11.54 5.45 -14.79
N ILE A 14 -12.85 5.69 -14.78
CA ILE A 14 -13.79 5.19 -13.77
C ILE A 14 -14.15 3.77 -14.16
N GLY A 15 -13.19 2.85 -14.00
CA GLY A 15 -13.41 1.42 -14.20
C GLY A 15 -14.71 1.01 -13.49
N SER A 16 -15.65 0.51 -14.29
CA SER A 16 -16.93 -0.06 -13.91
C SER A 16 -16.78 -0.96 -12.68
N GLN A 17 -17.00 -0.40 -11.51
CA GLN A 17 -17.36 -1.15 -10.31
C GLN A 17 -18.86 -1.42 -10.37
N THR A 18 -19.28 -2.17 -11.39
CA THR A 18 -20.51 -2.94 -11.23
C THR A 18 -20.18 -3.99 -10.16
N SER A 19 -20.74 -3.77 -8.98
CA SER A 19 -20.85 -4.79 -7.96
C SER A 19 -21.61 -5.95 -8.58
N ASN A 20 -20.89 -6.91 -9.15
CA ASN A 20 -21.45 -8.23 -9.38
C ASN A 20 -22.00 -8.67 -8.02
N PRO A 21 -23.30 -9.01 -7.92
CA PRO A 21 -23.81 -9.62 -6.71
C PRO A 21 -22.91 -10.81 -6.43
N SER A 22 -22.36 -10.86 -5.22
CA SER A 22 -21.56 -11.98 -4.74
C SER A 22 -22.25 -13.25 -5.21
N PRO A 23 -21.57 -14.14 -5.96
CA PRO A 23 -22.16 -15.42 -6.29
C PRO A 23 -22.56 -16.02 -4.95
N ILE A 24 -23.84 -16.41 -4.85
CA ILE A 24 -24.36 -17.23 -3.77
C ILE A 24 -23.30 -18.29 -3.53
N ILE A 25 -22.65 -18.21 -2.37
CA ILE A 25 -21.59 -19.14 -2.00
C ILE A 25 -22.34 -20.43 -1.70
N ASN A 26 -22.56 -21.25 -2.73
CA ASN A 26 -22.74 -22.68 -2.54
C ASN A 26 -21.54 -23.08 -1.67
N LYS A 27 -21.77 -23.52 -0.43
CA LYS A 27 -20.75 -24.12 0.41
C LYS A 27 -20.19 -25.33 -0.38
N PRO A 28 -19.00 -25.22 -0.99
CA PRO A 28 -18.83 -25.35 -2.43
C PRO A 28 -18.40 -26.76 -2.81
N PHE A 29 -18.99 -27.36 -3.85
CA PHE A 29 -18.56 -28.54 -4.64
C PHE A 29 -17.39 -29.40 -4.12
N LEU A 30 -16.22 -28.82 -3.87
CA LEU A 30 -15.05 -29.47 -3.23
C LEU A 30 -15.32 -30.06 -1.84
N GLU A 31 -16.08 -29.38 -0.98
CA GLU A 31 -16.46 -29.92 0.35
C GLU A 31 -17.38 -31.15 0.22
N GLN A 32 -18.23 -31.16 -0.82
CA GLN A 32 -19.10 -32.30 -1.12
C GLN A 32 -18.28 -33.49 -1.64
N HIS A 33 -17.41 -33.27 -2.63
CA HIS A 33 -16.49 -34.32 -3.12
C HIS A 33 -15.58 -34.87 -2.02
N PHE A 34 -15.10 -34.03 -1.10
CA PHE A 34 -14.33 -34.53 0.04
C PHE A 34 -15.18 -35.39 0.97
N THR A 35 -16.44 -35.01 1.20
CA THR A 35 -17.38 -35.81 2.02
C THR A 35 -17.65 -37.17 1.39
N GLU A 36 -17.76 -37.25 0.07
CA GLU A 36 -17.89 -38.52 -0.66
C GLU A 36 -16.64 -39.40 -0.47
N LEU A 37 -15.44 -38.82 -0.49
CA LEU A 37 -14.20 -39.56 -0.25
C LEU A 37 -14.09 -40.13 1.18
N LEU A 38 -14.78 -39.56 2.17
CA LEU A 38 -14.78 -40.06 3.55
C LEU A 38 -15.43 -41.44 3.71
N GLN A 39 -16.09 -41.97 2.68
CA GLN A 39 -16.58 -43.35 2.66
C GLN A 39 -15.44 -44.38 2.56
N TYR A 40 -14.27 -43.96 2.09
CA TYR A 40 -13.07 -44.80 1.96
C TYR A 40 -12.17 -44.69 3.19
N PRO A 41 -11.20 -45.61 3.39
CA PRO A 41 -10.29 -45.58 4.54
C PRO A 41 -9.21 -44.49 4.39
N ILE A 42 -9.64 -43.23 4.39
CA ILE A 42 -8.78 -42.05 4.42
C ILE A 42 -8.82 -41.37 5.80
N PRO A 43 -7.76 -40.65 6.20
CA PRO A 43 -7.77 -39.91 7.46
C PRO A 43 -8.83 -38.81 7.47
N LYS A 44 -9.66 -38.80 8.52
CA LYS A 44 -10.72 -37.78 8.71
C LYS A 44 -10.18 -36.41 9.11
N GLU A 45 -8.99 -36.39 9.70
CA GLU A 45 -8.34 -35.18 10.18
C GLU A 45 -7.06 -34.89 9.41
N ALA A 46 -6.82 -33.61 9.14
CA ALA A 46 -5.59 -33.17 8.52
C ALA A 46 -4.38 -33.40 9.45
N GLN A 47 -3.27 -33.87 8.87
CA GLN A 47 -1.99 -33.97 9.56
C GLN A 47 -1.44 -32.56 9.82
N ARG A 48 -1.49 -32.13 11.08
CA ARG A 48 -1.07 -30.78 11.49
C ARG A 48 0.43 -30.65 11.72
N TYR A 49 1.08 -31.75 12.10
CA TYR A 49 2.49 -31.81 12.49
C TYR A 49 3.19 -33.01 11.84
N PRO A 50 3.26 -33.07 10.49
CA PRO A 50 4.02 -34.13 9.84
C PRO A 50 5.50 -34.05 10.20
N LYS A 51 6.12 -35.22 10.32
CA LYS A 51 7.57 -35.32 10.44
C LYS A 51 8.18 -34.82 9.11
N PRO A 52 9.26 -34.02 9.16
CA PRO A 52 9.93 -33.57 7.94
C PRO A 52 10.36 -34.79 7.12
N SER A 53 9.98 -34.81 5.84
CA SER A 53 10.22 -35.93 4.91
C SER A 53 11.67 -36.00 4.41
N ARG A 54 12.52 -35.07 4.83
CA ARG A 54 13.94 -35.03 4.46
C ARG A 54 14.79 -35.67 5.57
N PRO A 55 15.58 -36.73 5.28
CA PRO A 55 16.61 -37.15 6.21
C PRO A 55 17.62 -36.01 6.32
N VAL A 56 17.72 -35.40 7.50
CA VAL A 56 18.79 -34.45 7.81
C VAL A 56 20.01 -35.31 8.10
N ASP A 57 21.05 -35.21 7.26
CA ASP A 57 22.31 -35.92 7.44
C ASP A 57 22.83 -35.73 8.87
N ASN A 58 22.75 -36.81 9.65
CA ASN A 58 23.46 -37.18 10.89
C ASN A 58 23.85 -36.12 11.96
N SER A 59 23.36 -34.89 11.91
CA SER A 59 23.57 -33.91 12.97
C SER A 59 22.25 -33.60 13.64
N TYR A 60 22.04 -34.21 14.80
CA TYR A 60 21.04 -33.87 15.81
C TYR A 60 19.59 -33.72 15.30
N ILE A 61 18.76 -34.67 15.73
CA ILE A 61 17.31 -34.78 15.55
C ILE A 61 16.58 -33.67 16.35
N TRP A 62 16.99 -32.42 16.23
CA TRP A 62 16.27 -31.24 16.72
C TRP A 62 15.47 -30.65 15.56
N GLN A 63 14.26 -31.19 15.42
CA GLN A 63 13.04 -30.47 15.04
C GLN A 63 13.27 -29.23 14.15
N SER A 64 13.56 -29.44 12.87
CA SER A 64 13.29 -28.37 11.91
C SER A 64 11.79 -28.05 12.00
N PRO A 65 11.40 -26.77 12.22
CA PRO A 65 10.00 -26.42 12.32
C PRO A 65 9.29 -26.83 11.04
N THR A 66 8.17 -27.55 11.19
CA THR A 66 7.35 -28.01 10.06
C THR A 66 7.01 -26.83 9.16
N GLN A 67 7.38 -26.91 7.89
CA GLN A 67 7.08 -25.88 6.92
C GLN A 67 5.69 -26.11 6.33
N ILE A 68 5.11 -25.07 5.74
CA ILE A 68 3.82 -25.17 5.02
C ILE A 68 3.90 -26.25 3.92
N HIS A 69 5.06 -26.39 3.26
CA HIS A 69 5.30 -27.42 2.27
C HIS A 69 5.10 -28.84 2.85
N ASP A 70 5.65 -29.13 4.03
CA ASP A 70 5.57 -30.45 4.66
C ASP A 70 4.12 -30.78 5.02
N ILE A 71 3.36 -29.79 5.50
CA ILE A 71 1.93 -29.92 5.79
C ILE A 71 1.16 -30.26 4.51
N ILE A 72 1.37 -29.50 3.43
CA ILE A 72 0.67 -29.75 2.16
C ILE A 72 1.01 -31.14 1.63
N TYR A 73 2.30 -31.48 1.58
CA TYR A 73 2.77 -32.74 1.02
C TYR A 73 2.26 -33.96 1.79
N ALA A 74 2.35 -33.95 3.12
CA ALA A 74 1.93 -35.08 3.94
C ALA A 74 0.40 -35.31 3.88
N ASN A 75 -0.38 -34.23 3.83
CA ASN A 75 -1.83 -34.34 3.64
C ASN A 75 -2.20 -34.84 2.24
N LEU A 76 -1.47 -34.46 1.19
CA LEU A 76 -1.69 -34.99 -0.16
C LEU A 76 -1.36 -36.49 -0.26
N ILE A 77 -0.26 -36.94 0.35
CA ILE A 77 0.07 -38.38 0.41
C ILE A 77 -1.02 -39.15 1.16
N SER A 78 -1.52 -38.60 2.26
CA SER A 78 -2.54 -39.24 3.08
C SER A 78 -3.87 -39.46 2.36
N LEU A 79 -4.11 -38.73 1.27
CA LEU A 79 -5.29 -38.92 0.41
C LEU A 79 -5.08 -40.01 -0.64
N VAL A 80 -3.84 -40.40 -0.94
CA VAL A 80 -3.56 -41.44 -1.94
C VAL A 80 -4.17 -42.77 -1.49
N PRO A 81 -4.98 -43.43 -2.34
CA PRO A 81 -5.61 -44.68 -1.98
C PRO A 81 -4.61 -45.75 -1.58
N ASN A 82 -4.79 -46.33 -0.39
CA ASN A 82 -4.03 -47.48 0.05
C ASN A 82 -4.78 -48.76 -0.34
N ILE A 83 -4.34 -49.36 -1.44
CA ILE A 83 -4.97 -50.54 -2.03
C ILE A 83 -4.90 -51.76 -1.09
N ASP A 84 -3.82 -51.91 -0.34
CA ASP A 84 -3.66 -53.01 0.61
C ASP A 84 -4.69 -52.93 1.74
N ILE A 85 -4.93 -51.72 2.27
CA ILE A 85 -6.00 -51.49 3.26
C ILE A 85 -7.38 -51.71 2.64
N GLY A 86 -7.57 -51.30 1.38
CA GLY A 86 -8.81 -51.55 0.65
C GLY A 86 -9.14 -53.05 0.54
N TYR A 87 -8.16 -53.89 0.23
CA TYR A 87 -8.33 -55.34 0.23
C TYR A 87 -8.58 -55.92 1.63
N GLN A 88 -7.93 -55.39 2.67
CA GLN A 88 -8.21 -55.79 4.06
C GLN A 88 -9.63 -55.46 4.52
N MET A 89 -10.26 -54.45 3.90
CA MET A 89 -11.66 -54.08 4.13
C MET A 89 -12.63 -54.78 3.17
N GLU A 90 -12.18 -55.82 2.47
CA GLU A 90 -13.00 -56.63 1.56
C GLU A 90 -13.64 -55.82 0.42
N MET A 91 -12.99 -54.74 -0.02
CA MET A 91 -13.45 -53.95 -1.16
C MET A 91 -13.24 -54.70 -2.47
N ASP A 92 -14.24 -54.64 -3.36
CA ASP A 92 -14.16 -55.22 -4.69
C ASP A 92 -13.21 -54.41 -5.61
N PRO A 93 -12.54 -55.02 -6.61
CA PRO A 93 -11.66 -54.28 -7.52
C PRO A 93 -12.33 -53.11 -8.23
N GLU A 94 -13.63 -53.17 -8.53
CA GLU A 94 -14.34 -52.03 -9.12
C GLU A 94 -14.49 -50.87 -8.13
N GLN A 95 -14.74 -51.17 -6.85
CA GLN A 95 -14.79 -50.13 -5.80
C GLN A 95 -13.44 -49.46 -5.58
N LEU A 96 -12.35 -50.22 -5.67
CA LEU A 96 -10.98 -49.69 -5.59
C LEU A 96 -10.66 -48.77 -6.77
N LYS A 97 -11.09 -49.12 -7.99
CA LYS A 97 -10.96 -48.24 -9.16
C LYS A 97 -11.72 -46.93 -8.98
N ILE A 98 -12.98 -47.00 -8.52
CA ILE A 98 -13.80 -45.81 -8.24
C ILE A 98 -13.12 -44.93 -7.21
N TRP A 99 -12.56 -45.51 -6.13
CA TRP A 99 -11.82 -44.74 -5.13
C TRP A 99 -10.63 -43.99 -5.73
N ILE A 100 -9.83 -44.65 -6.58
CA ILE A 100 -8.70 -44.03 -7.28
C ILE A 100 -9.17 -42.88 -8.18
N GLU A 101 -10.20 -43.10 -8.97
CA GLU A 101 -10.74 -42.10 -9.90
C GLU A 101 -11.29 -40.88 -9.16
N GLN A 102 -12.13 -41.09 -8.13
CA GLN A 102 -12.69 -40.01 -7.32
C GLN A 102 -11.61 -39.21 -6.60
N THR A 103 -10.57 -39.89 -6.09
CA THR A 103 -9.44 -39.20 -5.43
C THR A 103 -8.67 -38.34 -6.43
N LYS A 104 -8.43 -38.86 -7.63
CA LYS A 104 -7.75 -38.12 -8.71
C LYS A 104 -8.57 -36.89 -9.13
N GLU A 105 -9.87 -37.06 -9.34
CA GLU A 105 -10.78 -35.98 -9.71
C GLU A 105 -10.81 -34.89 -8.63
N TYR A 106 -10.88 -35.27 -7.35
CA TYR A 106 -10.80 -34.32 -6.23
C TYR A 106 -9.50 -33.52 -6.27
N GLY A 107 -8.35 -34.17 -6.47
CA GLY A 107 -7.05 -33.53 -6.58
C GLY A 107 -6.97 -32.55 -7.76
N GLU A 108 -7.50 -32.91 -8.92
CA GLU A 108 -7.56 -32.04 -10.11
C GLU A 108 -8.42 -30.81 -9.86
N ASN A 109 -9.59 -30.99 -9.24
CA ASN A 109 -10.49 -29.89 -8.89
C ASN A 109 -9.86 -28.94 -7.85
N LEU A 110 -9.16 -29.47 -6.85
CA LEU A 110 -8.44 -28.68 -5.84
C LEU A 110 -7.31 -27.85 -6.47
N ASN A 111 -6.52 -28.46 -7.35
CA ASN A 111 -5.47 -27.76 -8.10
C ASN A 111 -6.05 -26.66 -9.00
N LYS A 112 -7.16 -26.94 -9.69
CA LYS A 112 -7.85 -25.95 -10.53
C LYS A 112 -8.35 -24.74 -9.72
N ASP A 113 -8.93 -24.95 -8.54
CA ASP A 113 -9.34 -23.83 -7.67
C ASP A 113 -8.14 -23.02 -7.17
N PHE A 114 -7.05 -23.69 -6.79
CA PHE A 114 -5.79 -23.04 -6.40
C PHE A 114 -5.22 -22.18 -7.54
N GLN A 115 -5.11 -22.73 -8.75
CA GLN A 115 -4.66 -22.00 -9.94
C GLN A 115 -5.56 -20.81 -10.25
N ASN A 116 -6.89 -20.97 -10.16
CA ASN A 116 -7.83 -19.87 -10.34
C ASN A 116 -7.62 -18.74 -9.33
N LYS A 117 -7.33 -19.08 -8.06
CA LYS A 117 -6.98 -18.09 -7.03
C LYS A 117 -5.67 -17.37 -7.38
N CYS A 118 -4.64 -18.09 -7.83
CA CYS A 118 -3.39 -17.49 -8.28
C CYS A 118 -3.58 -16.58 -9.51
N ASN A 119 -4.33 -17.04 -10.52
CA ASN A 119 -4.65 -16.27 -11.73
C ASN A 119 -5.41 -14.99 -11.40
N LYS A 120 -6.37 -15.04 -10.46
CA LYS A 120 -7.06 -13.83 -9.95
C LYS A 120 -6.09 -12.84 -9.31
N LYS A 121 -5.07 -13.32 -8.59
CA LYS A 121 -4.03 -12.44 -8.00
C LYS A 121 -3.11 -11.86 -9.07
N LEU A 122 -2.73 -12.64 -10.08
CA LEU A 122 -1.96 -12.16 -11.22
C LEU A 122 -2.72 -11.05 -11.97
N GLN A 123 -3.99 -11.28 -12.29
CA GLN A 123 -4.85 -10.27 -12.91
C GLN A 123 -4.96 -9.00 -12.06
N LYS A 124 -4.99 -9.13 -10.73
CA LYS A 124 -4.96 -7.98 -9.83
C LYS A 124 -3.65 -7.19 -9.95
N ILE A 125 -2.51 -7.85 -10.08
CA ILE A 125 -1.20 -7.18 -10.28
C ILE A 125 -1.23 -6.39 -11.58
N LEU A 126 -1.65 -7.02 -12.69
CA LEU A 126 -1.75 -6.36 -14.00
C LEU A 126 -2.62 -5.11 -13.94
N ARG A 127 -3.80 -5.18 -13.31
CA ARG A 127 -4.68 -4.02 -13.11
C ARG A 127 -4.04 -2.92 -12.28
N ILE A 128 -3.28 -3.27 -11.24
CA ILE A 128 -2.55 -2.29 -10.41
C ILE A 128 -1.47 -1.60 -11.24
N GLU A 129 -0.76 -2.33 -12.09
CA GLU A 129 0.27 -1.76 -12.97
C GLU A 129 -0.34 -0.85 -14.03
N GLU A 130 -1.40 -1.30 -14.70
CA GLU A 130 -2.15 -0.48 -15.65
C GLU A 130 -2.67 0.81 -14.99
N GLN A 131 -3.21 0.70 -13.77
CA GLN A 131 -3.67 1.87 -13.02
C GLN A 131 -2.51 2.80 -12.64
N LYS A 132 -1.34 2.26 -12.26
CA LYS A 132 -0.14 3.08 -11.99
C LYS A 132 0.30 3.84 -13.24
N GLN A 133 0.33 3.20 -14.41
CA GLN A 133 0.67 3.83 -15.68
C GLN A 133 -0.32 4.95 -16.02
N LYS A 134 -1.63 4.67 -15.93
CA LYS A 134 -2.67 5.68 -16.15
C LYS A 134 -2.54 6.87 -15.18
N CYS A 135 -2.21 6.61 -13.92
CA CYS A 135 -1.96 7.67 -12.94
C CYS A 135 -0.70 8.50 -13.24
N GLN A 136 0.31 7.95 -13.91
CA GLN A 136 1.51 8.71 -14.30
C GLN A 136 1.23 9.67 -15.47
N VAL A 137 0.34 9.27 -16.39
CA VAL A 137 -0.05 10.07 -17.55
C VAL A 137 -1.16 11.08 -17.19
N LEU A 138 -1.74 10.99 -15.99
CA LEU A 138 -2.77 11.92 -15.54
C LEU A 138 -2.21 13.35 -15.44
N ASN A 139 -2.62 14.21 -16.36
CA ASN A 139 -2.28 15.62 -16.31
C ASN A 139 -3.14 16.33 -15.24
N MET A 140 -2.47 16.82 -14.20
CA MET A 140 -3.09 17.50 -13.07
C MET A 140 -3.73 18.84 -13.45
N ASP A 141 -3.33 19.45 -14.57
CA ASP A 141 -3.86 20.73 -15.02
C ASP A 141 -5.32 20.59 -15.46
N TYR A 142 -5.62 19.56 -16.27
CA TYR A 142 -7.00 19.22 -16.61
C TYR A 142 -7.81 18.80 -15.38
N PHE A 143 -7.18 18.10 -14.43
CA PHE A 143 -7.86 17.71 -13.20
C PHE A 143 -8.26 18.91 -12.33
N ASN A 144 -7.42 19.96 -12.29
CA ASN A 144 -7.68 21.18 -11.54
C ASN A 144 -8.75 22.08 -12.19
N GLN A 145 -9.02 21.92 -13.48
CA GLN A 145 -10.09 22.63 -14.20
C GLN A 145 -11.49 22.05 -13.92
N LEU A 146 -11.56 20.84 -13.36
CA LEU A 146 -12.85 20.21 -13.04
C LEU A 146 -13.53 20.93 -11.86
N PRO A 147 -14.88 21.00 -11.87
CA PRO A 147 -15.64 21.42 -10.70
C PRO A 147 -15.28 20.60 -9.46
N GLU A 148 -15.16 21.27 -8.32
CA GLU A 148 -14.71 20.66 -7.05
C GLU A 148 -15.59 19.45 -6.65
N ASP A 149 -16.86 19.45 -7.03
CA ASP A 149 -17.79 18.36 -6.72
C ASP A 149 -17.51 17.09 -7.53
N ILE A 150 -17.11 17.25 -8.80
CA ILE A 150 -16.65 16.16 -9.66
C ILE A 150 -15.32 15.60 -9.13
N ILE A 151 -14.39 16.48 -8.75
CA ILE A 151 -13.12 16.10 -8.12
C ILE A 151 -13.36 15.26 -6.86
N LYS A 152 -14.26 15.70 -5.98
CA LYS A 152 -14.65 14.94 -4.77
C LYS A 152 -15.26 13.58 -5.14
N HIS A 153 -16.10 13.53 -6.17
CA HIS A 153 -16.71 12.29 -6.64
C HIS A 153 -15.65 11.30 -7.13
N ILE A 154 -14.71 11.75 -7.97
CA ILE A 154 -13.59 10.94 -8.47
C ILE A 154 -12.76 10.39 -7.30
N HIS A 155 -12.39 11.23 -6.34
CA HIS A 155 -11.59 10.81 -5.18
C HIS A 155 -12.24 9.71 -4.32
N LYS A 156 -13.56 9.52 -4.38
CA LYS A 156 -14.25 8.42 -3.67
C LYS A 156 -13.96 7.04 -4.28
N TYR A 157 -13.72 6.97 -5.58
CA TYR A 157 -13.43 5.71 -6.29
C TYR A 157 -11.94 5.35 -6.28
N LEU A 158 -11.08 6.31 -5.97
CA LEU A 158 -9.64 6.10 -5.94
C LEU A 158 -9.18 5.40 -4.66
N THR A 159 -8.19 4.53 -4.81
CA THR A 159 -7.58 3.88 -3.66
C THR A 159 -6.83 4.90 -2.79
N PRO A 160 -6.63 4.63 -1.48
CA PRO A 160 -5.94 5.57 -0.60
C PRO A 160 -4.53 5.95 -1.09
N GLU A 161 -3.80 5.00 -1.68
CA GLU A 161 -2.44 5.19 -2.19
C GLU A 161 -2.42 6.21 -3.34
N ILE A 162 -3.37 6.08 -4.27
CA ILE A 162 -3.50 6.99 -5.41
C ILE A 162 -3.93 8.38 -4.92
N ASN A 163 -4.88 8.41 -3.98
CA ASN A 163 -5.29 9.67 -3.35
C ASN A 163 -4.12 10.38 -2.66
N ILE A 164 -3.24 9.67 -1.96
CA ILE A 164 -2.03 10.24 -1.36
C ILE A 164 -1.13 10.85 -2.45
N LYS A 165 -0.87 10.11 -3.53
CA LYS A 165 -0.03 10.59 -4.65
C LYS A 165 -0.61 11.85 -5.29
N LEU A 166 -1.92 11.87 -5.59
CA LEU A 166 -2.60 13.02 -6.17
C LEU A 166 -2.53 14.24 -5.25
N MET A 167 -2.74 14.05 -3.93
CA MET A 167 -2.66 15.13 -2.96
C MET A 167 -1.26 15.71 -2.85
N LYS A 168 -0.21 14.87 -2.89
CA LYS A 168 1.18 15.32 -2.91
C LYS A 168 1.53 16.05 -4.21
N ALA A 169 1.05 15.56 -5.35
CA ALA A 169 1.24 16.22 -6.65
C ALA A 169 0.52 17.57 -6.73
N ARG A 170 -0.69 17.68 -6.17
CA ARG A 170 -1.47 18.93 -6.14
C ARG A 170 -0.87 19.98 -5.20
N TYR A 171 -0.22 19.54 -4.12
CA TYR A 171 0.36 20.41 -3.09
C TYR A 171 1.82 20.04 -2.78
N PRO A 172 2.76 20.21 -3.73
CA PRO A 172 4.16 19.81 -3.55
C PRO A 172 4.83 20.60 -2.40
N ASN A 173 4.44 21.87 -2.22
CA ASN A 173 4.97 22.77 -1.19
C ASN A 173 4.20 22.69 0.14
N LEU A 174 3.43 21.63 0.41
CA LEU A 174 2.61 21.53 1.63
C LEU A 174 3.45 21.71 2.90
N TYR A 175 4.66 21.15 2.93
CA TYR A 175 5.57 21.29 4.05
C TYR A 175 5.92 22.76 4.34
N ALA A 176 6.36 23.49 3.31
CA ALA A 176 6.69 24.91 3.40
C ALA A 176 5.47 25.76 3.79
N ASN A 177 4.28 25.40 3.29
CA ASN A 177 3.02 26.08 3.65
C ASN A 177 2.65 25.87 5.12
N LEU A 178 2.86 24.67 5.67
CA LEU A 178 2.68 24.42 7.11
C LEU A 178 3.71 25.21 7.94
N MET A 179 4.92 25.41 7.40
CA MET A 179 5.93 26.30 7.98
C MET A 179 5.58 27.79 7.91
N LYS A 180 4.44 28.20 7.35
CA LYS A 180 3.93 29.59 7.47
C LYS A 180 2.91 29.76 8.61
N LEU A 181 2.43 28.68 9.21
CA LEU A 181 1.44 28.71 10.29
C LEU A 181 1.99 29.39 11.57
N ARG A 182 1.13 30.07 12.32
CA ARG A 182 1.50 30.64 13.63
C ARG A 182 1.72 29.52 14.65
N VAL A 183 2.57 29.75 15.65
CA VAL A 183 2.90 28.78 16.70
C VAL A 183 1.65 28.15 17.37
N PRO A 184 0.61 28.92 17.77
CA PRO A 184 -0.60 28.33 18.36
C PRO A 184 -1.33 27.36 17.42
N GLN A 185 -1.30 27.62 16.11
CA GLN A 185 -1.95 26.78 15.12
C GLN A 185 -1.23 25.43 14.97
N ILE A 186 0.10 25.44 15.03
CA ILE A 186 0.91 24.22 14.96
C ILE A 186 0.78 23.40 16.25
N LYS A 187 0.73 24.07 17.41
CA LYS A 187 0.41 23.40 18.69
C LYS A 187 -0.92 22.65 18.58
N ASN A 188 -1.97 23.31 18.11
CA ASN A 188 -3.29 22.71 17.94
C ASN A 188 -3.29 21.58 16.90
N LEU A 189 -2.58 21.74 15.78
CA LEU A 189 -2.44 20.71 14.76
C LEU A 189 -1.74 19.47 15.31
N THR A 190 -0.61 19.66 15.99
CA THR A 190 0.19 18.57 16.58
C THR A 190 -0.63 17.82 17.62
N GLU A 191 -1.36 18.54 18.46
CA GLU A 191 -2.22 17.95 19.49
C GLU A 191 -3.41 17.20 18.89
N SER A 192 -4.01 17.73 17.82
CA SER A 192 -5.06 17.03 17.06
C SER A 192 -4.52 15.74 16.44
N ILE A 193 -3.33 15.77 15.83
CA ILE A 193 -2.69 14.57 15.26
C ILE A 193 -2.38 13.55 16.36
N ARG A 194 -1.86 14.00 17.50
CA ARG A 194 -1.58 13.15 18.65
C ARG A 194 -2.84 12.44 19.14
N LYS A 195 -3.90 13.19 19.47
CA LYS A 195 -5.13 12.64 20.06
C LYS A 195 -5.93 11.80 19.08
N ASN A 196 -6.19 12.34 17.89
CA ASN A 196 -7.16 11.75 16.95
C ASN A 196 -6.55 10.67 16.07
N PHE A 197 -5.22 10.71 15.85
CA PHE A 197 -4.55 9.74 14.99
C PHE A 197 -3.59 8.86 15.77
N TYR A 198 -2.53 9.43 16.34
CA TYR A 198 -1.46 8.63 16.95
C TYR A 198 -1.96 7.76 18.10
N SER A 199 -2.64 8.32 19.10
CA SER A 199 -3.14 7.55 20.25
C SER A 199 -4.11 6.44 19.83
N GLN A 200 -5.04 6.73 18.92
CA GLN A 200 -6.00 5.74 18.42
C GLN A 200 -5.31 4.63 17.62
N ILE A 201 -4.34 4.99 16.79
CA ILE A 201 -3.58 4.03 15.99
C ILE A 201 -2.77 3.13 16.92
N MET A 202 -2.02 3.69 17.88
CA MET A 202 -1.24 2.90 18.82
C MET A 202 -2.08 1.88 19.57
N GLN A 203 -3.27 2.25 20.06
CA GLN A 203 -4.21 1.31 20.69
C GLN A 203 -4.63 0.17 19.73
N GLN A 204 -4.95 0.52 18.48
CA GLN A 204 -5.38 -0.43 17.45
C GLN A 204 -4.23 -1.34 16.95
N LEU A 205 -2.98 -0.87 17.03
CA LEU A 205 -1.81 -1.62 16.58
C LEU A 205 -1.56 -2.84 17.47
N TYR A 206 -1.65 -2.68 18.79
CA TYR A 206 -1.48 -3.77 19.74
C TYR A 206 -2.65 -4.76 19.68
N LYS A 207 -3.90 -4.27 19.63
CA LYS A 207 -5.09 -5.12 19.60
C LYS A 207 -5.13 -6.08 18.41
N ASN A 208 -4.66 -5.61 17.24
CA ASN A 208 -4.71 -6.39 16.00
C ASN A 208 -3.35 -6.95 15.57
N ASN A 209 -2.35 -6.95 16.46
CA ASN A 209 -0.97 -7.37 16.16
C ASN A 209 -0.38 -6.73 14.88
N ARG A 210 -0.69 -5.45 14.64
CA ARG A 210 -0.18 -4.67 13.49
C ARG A 210 1.13 -3.97 13.79
N ALA A 211 1.57 -3.93 15.05
CA ALA A 211 2.84 -3.33 15.46
C ALA A 211 4.05 -3.92 14.71
N ARG A 212 3.98 -5.20 14.33
CA ARG A 212 4.98 -5.89 13.50
C ARG A 212 5.19 -5.27 12.10
N CYS A 213 4.22 -4.50 11.60
CA CYS A 213 4.32 -3.84 10.28
C CYS A 213 5.17 -2.56 10.34
N LEU A 214 5.54 -2.11 11.54
CA LEU A 214 6.32 -0.90 11.78
C LEU A 214 7.72 -1.28 12.27
N PRO A 215 8.70 -0.36 12.18
CA PRO A 215 10.05 -0.61 12.67
C PRO A 215 10.06 -1.07 14.14
N LYS A 216 11.01 -1.95 14.49
CA LYS A 216 11.14 -2.43 15.87
C LYS A 216 11.33 -1.26 16.83
N GLY A 217 10.55 -1.24 17.91
CA GLY A 217 10.58 -0.15 18.89
C GLY A 217 9.92 1.14 18.39
N PHE A 218 9.03 1.06 17.40
CA PHE A 218 8.29 2.22 16.90
C PHE A 218 7.53 2.93 18.01
N TYR A 219 8.09 4.06 18.44
CA TYR A 219 7.48 4.98 19.39
C TYR A 219 7.85 6.40 18.98
N MET A 220 6.87 7.29 19.02
CA MET A 220 7.09 8.72 18.77
C MET A 220 6.66 9.53 19.97
N ARG A 221 7.56 10.40 20.41
CA ARG A 221 7.27 11.40 21.44
C ARG A 221 6.60 12.60 20.78
N PHE A 222 5.27 12.62 20.84
CA PHE A 222 4.50 13.80 20.44
C PHE A 222 4.61 14.87 21.51
N GLY A 223 5.22 16.00 21.16
CA GLY A 223 5.33 17.18 22.00
C GLY A 223 5.62 18.41 21.13
N PHE A 224 5.30 19.60 21.64
CA PHE A 224 5.70 20.85 20.99
C PHE A 224 7.03 21.30 21.57
N HIS A 225 8.06 21.41 20.73
CA HIS A 225 9.38 21.94 21.12
C HIS A 225 9.65 23.21 20.32
N ASN A 226 9.76 23.05 19.01
CA ASN A 226 9.76 24.14 18.07
C ASN A 226 8.87 23.77 16.87
N LYS A 227 8.60 24.75 16.01
CA LYS A 227 7.72 24.63 14.86
C LYS A 227 8.18 23.55 13.87
N GLN A 228 9.49 23.55 13.57
CA GLN A 228 10.15 22.61 12.69
C GLN A 228 9.99 21.17 13.19
N TYR A 229 10.38 20.91 14.44
CA TYR A 229 10.30 19.62 15.12
C TYR A 229 8.87 19.05 15.12
N SER A 230 7.87 19.88 15.38
CA SER A 230 6.47 19.43 15.38
C SER A 230 6.02 18.98 13.98
N ILE A 231 6.38 19.72 12.94
CA ILE A 231 6.05 19.35 11.56
C ILE A 231 6.84 18.11 11.14
N ASP A 232 8.14 18.04 11.46
CA ASP A 232 8.99 16.88 11.17
C ASP A 232 8.47 15.61 11.85
N THR A 233 7.99 15.72 13.09
CA THR A 233 7.38 14.60 13.80
C THR A 233 6.12 14.08 13.09
N ILE A 234 5.29 15.00 12.57
CA ILE A 234 4.10 14.62 11.79
C ILE A 234 4.49 13.93 10.48
N TYR A 235 5.48 14.46 9.76
CA TYR A 235 5.96 13.85 8.52
C TYR A 235 6.66 12.52 8.75
N LYS A 236 7.37 12.35 9.87
CA LYS A 236 7.93 11.07 10.30
C LYS A 236 6.83 10.03 10.55
N LEU A 237 5.75 10.42 11.23
CA LEU A 237 4.56 9.56 11.42
C LEU A 237 3.97 9.16 10.07
N LEU A 238 3.76 10.14 9.18
CA LEU A 238 3.21 9.90 7.84
C LEU A 238 4.09 8.92 7.05
N GLY A 239 5.39 9.18 6.95
CA GLY A 239 6.32 8.31 6.24
C GLY A 239 6.41 6.91 6.82
N SER A 240 6.25 6.76 8.14
CA SER A 240 6.24 5.44 8.79
C SER A 240 5.01 4.61 8.42
N PHE A 241 3.86 5.25 8.21
CA PHE A 241 2.65 4.55 7.77
C PHE A 241 2.62 4.31 6.26
N GLU A 242 3.10 5.25 5.46
CA GLU A 242 3.20 5.05 4.01
C GLU A 242 4.15 3.89 3.65
N ASN A 243 5.23 3.72 4.43
CA ASN A 243 6.26 2.70 4.22
C ASN A 243 6.09 1.46 5.12
N ALA A 244 4.94 1.30 5.79
CA ALA A 244 4.71 0.15 6.67
C ALA A 244 4.74 -1.17 5.88
N VAL A 245 5.50 -2.15 6.37
CA VAL A 245 5.61 -3.48 5.74
C VAL A 245 4.42 -4.31 6.18
N ALA A 246 3.36 -4.28 5.38
CA ALA A 246 2.13 -4.98 5.69
C ALA A 246 2.25 -6.50 5.45
N HIS A 247 1.84 -7.30 6.44
CA HIS A 247 1.79 -8.77 6.31
C HIS A 247 0.46 -9.28 5.73
N THR A 248 -0.59 -8.45 5.76
CA THR A 248 -1.89 -8.78 5.17
C THR A 248 -2.41 -7.62 4.32
N PRO A 249 -3.29 -7.88 3.32
CA PRO A 249 -3.92 -6.81 2.55
C PRO A 249 -4.74 -5.83 3.41
N GLY A 250 -5.32 -6.33 4.50
CA GLY A 250 -6.07 -5.50 5.45
C GLY A 250 -5.18 -4.52 6.21
N ASP A 251 -3.99 -4.96 6.60
CA ASP A 251 -3.00 -4.10 7.26
C ASP A 251 -2.49 -3.02 6.31
N TYR A 252 -2.21 -3.38 5.06
CA TYR A 252 -1.80 -2.42 4.04
C TYR A 252 -2.85 -1.31 3.86
N MET A 253 -4.10 -1.68 3.59
CA MET A 253 -5.18 -0.71 3.45
C MET A 253 -5.40 0.14 4.70
N TYR A 254 -5.21 -0.43 5.89
CA TYR A 254 -5.32 0.30 7.15
C TYR A 254 -4.30 1.44 7.22
N PHE A 255 -3.02 1.16 6.98
CA PHE A 255 -1.96 2.17 7.04
C PHE A 255 -2.12 3.24 5.94
N GLN A 256 -2.51 2.85 4.73
CA GLN A 256 -2.72 3.79 3.63
C GLN A 256 -3.94 4.69 3.88
N LYS A 257 -5.03 4.16 4.45
CA LYS A 257 -6.17 4.99 4.90
C LYS A 257 -5.78 5.98 5.98
N LYS A 258 -4.97 5.58 6.96
CA LYS A 258 -4.51 6.48 8.04
C LYS A 258 -3.58 7.57 7.53
N SER A 259 -2.66 7.22 6.63
CA SER A 259 -1.79 8.19 5.95
C SER A 259 -2.62 9.22 5.17
N LEU A 260 -3.62 8.76 4.41
CA LEU A 260 -4.51 9.66 3.67
C LEU A 260 -5.28 10.61 4.59
N GLN A 261 -5.79 10.13 5.73
CA GLN A 261 -6.49 11.00 6.68
C GLN A 261 -5.57 12.08 7.24
N ILE A 262 -4.33 11.74 7.60
CA ILE A 262 -3.34 12.72 8.08
C ILE A 262 -3.07 13.78 7.01
N ILE A 263 -2.80 13.39 5.76
CA ILE A 263 -2.58 14.34 4.66
C ILE A 263 -3.79 15.25 4.45
N LYS A 264 -5.01 14.70 4.45
CA LYS A 264 -6.24 15.51 4.32
C LYS A 264 -6.37 16.51 5.46
N THR A 265 -6.05 16.13 6.69
CA THR A 265 -6.05 17.04 7.85
C THR A 265 -5.01 18.15 7.68
N LEU A 266 -3.80 17.84 7.21
CA LEU A 266 -2.77 18.84 6.94
C LEU A 266 -3.21 19.86 5.89
N ILE A 267 -3.74 19.39 4.76
CA ILE A 267 -4.26 20.23 3.68
C ILE A 267 -5.42 21.09 4.18
N TYR A 268 -6.35 20.51 4.95
CA TYR A 268 -7.48 21.23 5.52
C TYR A 268 -7.03 22.39 6.42
N VAL A 269 -6.06 22.14 7.32
CA VAL A 269 -5.53 23.19 8.20
C VAL A 269 -4.82 24.28 7.40
N ALA A 270 -4.01 23.90 6.41
CA ALA A 270 -3.34 24.88 5.54
C ALA A 270 -4.36 25.74 4.75
N LYS A 271 -5.42 25.12 4.21
CA LYS A 271 -6.49 25.80 3.46
C LYS A 271 -7.30 26.75 4.35
N THR A 272 -7.75 26.28 5.52
CA THR A 272 -8.54 27.10 6.47
C THR A 272 -7.77 28.30 7.00
N LYS A 273 -6.45 28.20 7.14
CA LYS A 273 -5.59 29.30 7.57
C LYS A 273 -5.05 30.15 6.42
N LYS A 274 -5.47 29.90 5.18
CA LYS A 274 -5.06 30.64 3.98
C LYS A 274 -3.54 30.70 3.79
N VAL A 275 -2.81 29.69 4.25
CA VAL A 275 -1.36 29.55 4.05
C VAL A 275 -1.02 28.60 2.91
N LEU A 276 -2.03 27.91 2.37
CA LEU A 276 -1.90 27.05 1.21
C LEU A 276 -1.82 27.93 -0.03
N GLU A 277 -0.66 27.96 -0.67
CA GLU A 277 -0.54 28.47 -2.04
C GLU A 277 -1.54 27.72 -2.93
N LYS A 278 -2.11 28.41 -3.94
CA LYS A 278 -3.01 27.76 -4.90
C LYS A 278 -2.32 26.50 -5.45
N PRO A 279 -3.07 25.42 -5.75
CA PRO A 279 -2.50 24.21 -6.33
C PRO A 279 -1.59 24.60 -7.48
N TYR A 280 -0.44 23.92 -7.60
CA TYR A 280 0.46 24.15 -8.73
C TYR A 280 -0.33 23.96 -10.01
N ALA A 281 -0.69 25.08 -10.62
CA ALA A 281 -1.19 25.20 -11.96
C ALA A 281 -0.10 26.05 -12.62
N PRO A 282 0.73 25.49 -13.50
CA PRO A 282 1.62 26.25 -14.36
C PRO A 282 0.77 27.02 -15.38
N GLU A 283 -0.19 27.81 -14.92
CA GLU A 283 -0.89 28.75 -15.78
C GLU A 283 0.02 29.95 -15.97
N LEU A 284 0.54 30.03 -17.19
CA LEU A 284 0.97 31.26 -17.85
C LEU A 284 2.27 31.87 -17.29
N GLU A 285 3.36 31.13 -17.39
CA GLU A 285 4.51 31.80 -18.02
C GLU A 285 4.01 32.21 -19.41
N LYS A 286 3.62 33.49 -19.52
CA LYS A 286 3.49 34.12 -20.84
C LYS A 286 4.77 33.74 -21.55
N ILE A 287 4.66 32.97 -22.62
CA ILE A 287 5.74 32.88 -23.60
C ILE A 287 5.93 34.33 -24.04
N VAL A 288 6.91 35.00 -23.44
CA VAL A 288 7.36 36.29 -23.92
C VAL A 288 7.92 35.95 -25.30
N PRO A 289 7.32 36.45 -26.40
CA PRO A 289 7.89 36.20 -27.71
C PRO A 289 9.34 36.68 -27.67
N ALA A 290 10.23 35.78 -28.05
CA ALA A 290 11.67 36.00 -28.11
C ALA A 290 12.00 37.01 -29.22
N SER A 291 11.76 38.29 -28.97
CA SER A 291 12.30 39.38 -29.77
C SER A 291 12.20 40.68 -28.99
N GLU A 292 13.19 40.93 -28.14
CA GLU A 292 13.84 42.23 -27.95
C GLU A 292 14.67 42.22 -26.66
N SER A 293 15.98 42.02 -26.80
CA SER A 293 17.01 42.72 -26.00
C SER A 293 18.41 42.18 -26.33
N ASN A 294 18.83 42.37 -27.57
CA ASN A 294 20.27 42.42 -27.88
C ASN A 294 20.71 43.88 -27.91
N LYS A 295 21.02 44.46 -26.74
CA LYS A 295 21.94 45.62 -26.64
C LYS A 295 22.86 45.47 -25.41
N LYS A 296 23.94 44.75 -25.68
CA LYS A 296 25.34 44.95 -25.26
C LYS A 296 25.59 45.79 -23.99
N SER A 297 25.98 45.04 -22.97
CA SER A 297 27.06 45.31 -22.01
C SER A 297 28.25 46.09 -22.59
N THR A 298 28.70 47.13 -21.87
CA THR A 298 30.12 47.48 -21.79
C THR A 298 30.47 48.06 -20.40
N LYS A 299 31.30 47.30 -19.65
CA LYS A 299 32.45 47.68 -18.81
C LYS A 299 32.61 49.20 -18.48
N ASN A 300 32.96 49.64 -17.27
CA ASN A 300 34.18 49.25 -16.55
C ASN A 300 34.25 49.83 -15.11
N LYS A 301 35.00 49.11 -14.27
CA LYS A 301 35.35 49.36 -12.86
C LYS A 301 36.57 50.29 -12.77
N LYS A 302 36.53 51.32 -11.94
CA LYS A 302 37.72 52.11 -11.52
C LYS A 302 37.61 52.41 -10.02
N THR A 303 38.42 51.74 -9.22
CA THR A 303 38.70 52.12 -7.83
C THR A 303 40.19 51.93 -7.57
N THR A 304 40.87 53.03 -7.27
CA THR A 304 42.25 53.04 -6.76
C THR A 304 42.39 54.10 -5.69
N LYS A 305 42.98 53.65 -4.56
CA LYS A 305 43.87 54.36 -3.62
C LYS A 305 43.34 55.54 -2.79
N LYS A 306 43.46 55.38 -1.46
CA LYS A 306 44.56 55.93 -0.62
C LYS A 306 44.54 55.17 0.74
N GLU A 307 45.65 54.57 1.18
CA GLU A 307 46.68 55.17 2.06
C GLU A 307 46.06 55.73 3.37
N LYS A 308 46.53 55.45 4.59
CA LYS A 308 47.91 55.18 5.06
C LYS A 308 47.89 54.84 6.57
N THR A 309 48.83 53.98 7.01
CA THR A 309 49.67 54.00 8.25
C THR A 309 49.06 54.38 9.61
N THR A 310 49.35 53.71 10.75
CA THR A 310 50.67 53.50 11.40
C THR A 310 50.53 52.40 12.49
N LYS A 311 51.50 51.47 12.63
CA LYS A 311 52.54 51.38 13.71
C LYS A 311 51.94 51.41 15.14
N LYS A 312 52.23 50.50 16.08
CA LYS A 312 53.54 50.02 16.55
C LYS A 312 53.34 48.93 17.63
N GLU A 313 54.30 47.98 17.71
CA GLU A 313 55.00 47.46 18.94
C GLU A 313 54.16 47.10 20.19
N ARG A 314 54.39 46.04 20.98
CA ARG A 314 55.52 45.12 21.23
C ARG A 314 55.06 44.06 22.26
N GLU A 315 55.74 42.92 22.27
CA GLU A 315 56.14 42.12 23.45
C GLU A 315 55.05 41.64 24.45
N ASN A 316 54.60 40.40 24.28
CA ASN A 316 55.00 39.23 25.10
C ASN A 316 54.39 37.94 24.55
#